data_AF-A0A6N2U2G7-F1
#
_entry.id   AF-A0A6N2U2G7-F1
#
_cell.length_a   1.000
_cell.length_b   1.000
_cell.length_c   1.000
_cell.angle_alpha   90.00
_cell.angle_beta   90.00
_cell.angle_gamma   90.00
#
_symmetry.space_group_name_H-M   'P 1'
#
loop_
_entity.id
_entity.type
_entity.pdbx_description
1 polymer ?
#
loop_
_entity_poly.entity_id
_entity_poly.type
_entity_poly.pdbx_seq_one_letter_code
_entity_poly.pdbx_strand_id
1 'polypeptide(L)'
;MDRMQFGDYLFPHNPHTIQVETAQKAAELFLPRLGGRIQPLGPQCRRITCKGELFSDSPQKTGKALSSLAQAAGSKEVKTLFLPTGEALFALFERLTYTADGDGRVIAYTAVFLEEAGQ
;
A
#
# COMPACT_ATOMS: atom_id res chain seq x y z
N MET A 1 -16.14 -10.22 -4.92
CA MET A 1 -15.15 -9.47 -5.71
C MET A 1 -13.80 -9.84 -5.12
N ASP A 2 -13.03 -10.69 -5.80
CA ASP A 2 -11.81 -11.29 -5.21
C ASP A 2 -10.52 -10.57 -5.60
N ARG A 3 -10.59 -9.46 -6.36
CA ARG A 3 -9.39 -8.80 -6.92
C ARG A 3 -9.13 -7.45 -6.30
N MET A 4 -7.85 -7.17 -6.04
CA MET A 4 -7.41 -5.87 -5.56
C MET A 4 -7.66 -4.79 -6.63
N GLN A 5 -8.14 -3.63 -6.21
CA GLN A 5 -8.41 -2.48 -7.09
C GLN A 5 -8.08 -1.18 -6.37
N PHE A 6 -7.47 -0.22 -7.08
CA PHE A 6 -7.18 1.11 -6.58
C PHE A 6 -7.77 2.17 -7.52
N GLY A 7 -8.85 2.83 -7.11
CA GLY A 7 -9.63 3.70 -8.00
C GLY A 7 -10.10 2.92 -9.23
N ASP A 8 -9.71 3.35 -10.43
CA ASP A 8 -10.02 2.68 -11.70
C ASP A 8 -8.98 1.60 -12.08
N TYR A 9 -7.87 1.51 -11.36
CA TYR A 9 -6.82 0.54 -11.65
C TYR A 9 -7.13 -0.81 -11.02
N LEU A 10 -7.42 -1.80 -11.86
CA LEU A 10 -7.59 -3.19 -11.45
C LEU A 10 -6.26 -3.93 -11.52
N PHE A 11 -5.86 -4.57 -10.42
CA PHE A 11 -4.65 -5.39 -10.43
C PHE A 11 -4.88 -6.66 -11.25
N PRO A 12 -3.96 -7.01 -12.16
CA PRO A 12 -4.11 -8.20 -13.00
C PRO A 12 -4.07 -9.50 -12.17
N HIS A 13 -3.22 -9.52 -11.14
CA HIS A 13 -3.09 -10.58 -10.16
C HIS A 13 -3.12 -9.99 -8.76
N ASN A 14 -3.65 -10.75 -7.80
CA ASN A 14 -3.61 -10.33 -6.41
C ASN A 14 -2.18 -10.38 -5.87
N PRO A 15 -1.81 -9.42 -5.00
CA PRO A 15 -0.53 -9.48 -4.32
C PRO A 15 -0.42 -10.75 -3.47
N HIS A 16 0.79 -11.30 -3.37
CA HIS A 16 1.12 -12.45 -2.54
C HIS A 16 1.01 -12.13 -1.05
N THR A 17 1.30 -10.89 -0.67
CA THR A 17 1.26 -10.45 0.72
C THR A 17 0.62 -9.09 0.82
N ILE A 18 -0.35 -8.98 1.72
CA ILE A 18 -0.98 -7.72 2.13
C ILE A 18 -0.71 -7.57 3.62
N GLN A 19 0.04 -6.55 3.98
CA GLN A 19 0.38 -6.22 5.35
C GLN A 19 -0.29 -4.89 5.71
N VAL A 20 -1.19 -4.92 6.68
CA VAL A 20 -1.89 -3.75 7.19
C VAL A 20 -1.28 -3.39 8.55
N GLU A 21 -0.62 -2.25 8.61
CA GLU A 21 -0.02 -1.72 9.84
C GLU A 21 -0.90 -0.61 10.40
N THR A 22 -1.39 -0.81 11.63
CA THR A 22 -2.05 0.25 12.41
C THR A 22 -1.12 0.66 13.52
N ALA A 23 -0.76 1.94 13.57
CA ALA A 23 0.10 2.48 14.61
C ALA A 23 -0.65 3.56 15.40
N GLN A 24 -0.35 3.64 16.70
CA GLN A 24 -0.81 4.73 17.56
C GLN A 24 0.40 5.55 17.96
N LYS A 25 0.31 6.88 17.82
CA LYS A 25 1.36 7.76 18.30
C LYS A 25 1.19 7.90 19.81
N ALA A 26 2.26 7.73 20.57
CA ALA A 26 2.28 7.95 22.00
C ALA A 26 3.54 8.73 22.40
N ALA A 27 3.43 9.56 23.43
CA ALA A 27 4.55 10.24 24.07
C ALA A 27 4.84 9.57 25.41
N GLU A 28 6.12 9.41 25.72
CA GLU A 28 6.58 9.05 27.06
C GLU A 28 6.82 10.33 27.86
N LEU A 29 6.24 10.38 29.05
CA LEU A 29 6.33 11.50 29.97
C LEU A 29 6.96 11.03 31.26
N PHE A 30 7.94 11.78 31.77
CA PHE A 30 8.44 11.56 33.12
C PHE A 30 7.79 12.53 34.10
N LEU A 31 7.10 11.99 35.10
CA LEU A 31 6.52 12.77 36.18
C LEU A 31 7.38 12.60 37.44
N PRO A 32 7.92 13.69 38.03
CA PRO A 32 8.63 13.61 39.30
C PRO A 32 7.79 12.90 40.37
N ARG A 33 8.42 11.98 41.13
CA ARG A 33 7.80 11.04 42.10
C ARG A 33 6.91 9.94 41.54
N LEU A 34 6.33 10.09 40.34
CA LEU A 34 5.36 9.15 39.78
C LEU A 34 5.93 8.25 38.68
N GLY A 35 7.14 8.55 38.18
CA GLY A 35 7.84 7.76 37.18
C GLY A 35 7.36 8.02 35.75
N GLY A 36 7.58 7.03 34.87
CA GLY A 36 7.17 7.09 33.47
C GLY A 36 5.66 6.93 33.27
N ARG A 37 5.07 7.75 32.40
CA ARG A 37 3.69 7.68 31.95
C ARG A 37 3.64 7.71 30.43
N ILE A 38 2.64 7.02 29.87
CA ILE A 38 2.37 7.02 28.44
C ILE A 38 1.17 7.92 28.18
N GLN A 39 1.32 8.89 27.27
CA GLN A 39 0.24 9.74 26.78
C GLN A 39 -0.08 9.35 25.33
N PRO A 40 -1.29 8.85 25.02
CA PRO A 40 -1.70 8.64 23.64
C PRO A 40 -1.85 9.99 22.92
N LEU A 41 -1.17 10.15 21.79
CA LEU A 41 -1.23 11.34 20.93
C LEU A 41 -2.21 11.19 19.76
N GLY A 42 -2.85 10.03 19.63
CA GLY A 42 -3.85 9.73 18.61
C GLY A 42 -3.42 8.63 17.63
N PRO A 43 -4.36 8.12 16.83
CA PRO A 43 -4.07 7.11 15.80
C PRO A 43 -3.22 7.71 14.68
N GLN A 44 -2.29 6.92 14.14
CA GLN A 44 -1.63 7.23 12.88
C GLN A 44 -2.41 6.60 11.72
N CYS A 45 -2.28 7.19 10.53
CA CYS A 45 -2.77 6.60 9.29
C CYS A 45 -2.30 5.15 9.17
N ARG A 46 -3.23 4.23 8.86
CA ARG A 46 -2.85 2.85 8.58
C ARG A 46 -1.99 2.81 7.33
N ARG A 47 -0.95 1.99 7.35
CA ARG A 47 -0.08 1.76 6.19
C ARG A 47 -0.35 0.38 5.64
N ILE A 48 -0.76 0.31 4.38
CA ILE A 48 -1.04 -0.94 3.69
C ILE A 48 0.11 -1.20 2.72
N THR A 49 0.90 -2.23 2.99
CA THR A 49 2.00 -2.67 2.12
C THR A 49 1.57 -3.92 1.36
N CYS A 50 1.51 -3.80 0.04
CA CYS A 50 1.16 -4.89 -0.86
C CYS A 50 2.38 -5.32 -1.65
N LYS A 51 2.72 -6.61 -1.60
CA LYS A 51 3.82 -7.20 -2.36
C LYS A 51 3.26 -8.21 -3.36
N GLY A 52 3.60 -8.04 -4.62
CA GLY A 52 3.10 -8.89 -5.70
C GLY A 52 4.07 -8.94 -6.87
N GLU A 53 3.68 -9.68 -7.89
CA GLU A 53 4.47 -9.85 -9.11
C GLU A 53 3.60 -9.54 -10.32
N LEU A 54 4.18 -8.82 -11.28
CA LEU A 54 3.64 -8.66 -12.62
C LEU A 54 4.39 -9.62 -13.53
N PHE A 55 3.67 -10.56 -14.12
CA PHE A 55 4.24 -11.51 -15.09
C PHE A 55 3.38 -11.56 -16.35
N SER A 56 4.01 -11.75 -17.49
CA SER A 56 3.34 -11.93 -18.78
C SER A 56 4.24 -12.67 -19.77
N ASP A 57 3.63 -13.25 -20.81
CA ASP A 57 4.36 -13.99 -21.86
C ASP A 57 5.36 -13.15 -22.66
N SER A 58 5.25 -11.81 -22.58
CA SER A 58 6.07 -10.86 -23.34
C SER A 58 6.54 -9.72 -22.42
N PRO A 59 7.85 -9.37 -22.42
CA PRO A 59 8.38 -8.26 -21.64
C PRO A 59 7.69 -6.92 -21.93
N GLN A 60 7.25 -6.71 -23.17
CA GLN A 60 6.52 -5.50 -23.56
C GLN A 60 5.15 -5.41 -22.87
N LYS A 61 4.47 -6.55 -22.66
CA LYS A 61 3.21 -6.59 -21.91
C LYS A 61 3.45 -6.32 -20.43
N THR A 62 4.48 -6.92 -19.84
CA THR A 62 4.86 -6.69 -18.44
C THR A 62 5.23 -5.21 -18.20
N GLY A 63 5.99 -4.61 -19.12
CA GLY A 63 6.35 -3.19 -19.07
C GLY A 63 5.15 -2.24 -19.19
N LYS A 64 4.15 -2.59 -20.03
CA LYS A 64 2.89 -1.82 -20.09
C LYS A 64 2.10 -1.90 -18.78
N ALA A 65 1.99 -3.10 -18.19
CA ALA A 65 1.31 -3.28 -16.90
C ALA A 65 2.00 -2.48 -15.79
N LEU A 66 3.34 -2.49 -15.76
CA LEU A 66 4.13 -1.68 -14.84
C LEU A 66 3.91 -0.18 -15.07
N SER A 67 3.87 0.28 -16.32
CA SER A 67 3.61 1.69 -16.64
C SER A 67 2.23 2.14 -16.15
N SER A 68 1.19 1.31 -16.34
CA SER A 68 -0.14 1.59 -15.80
C SER A 68 -0.15 1.64 -14.27
N LEU A 69 0.57 0.74 -13.60
CA LEU A 69 0.72 0.77 -12.15
C LEU A 69 1.46 2.03 -11.68
N ALA A 70 2.52 2.42 -12.38
CA ALA A 70 3.28 3.64 -12.08
C ALA A 70 2.45 4.92 -12.32
N GLN A 71 1.57 4.93 -13.33
CA GLN A 71 0.62 6.03 -13.54
C GLN A 71 -0.39 6.12 -12.40
N ALA A 72 -0.92 4.98 -11.95
CA ALA A 72 -1.80 4.93 -10.79
C ALA A 72 -1.09 5.44 -9.52
N ALA A 73 0.18 5.06 -9.33
CA ALA A 73 1.01 5.56 -8.22
C ALA A 73 1.38 7.05 -8.34
N GLY A 74 1.46 7.59 -9.55
CA GLY A 74 1.71 9.01 -9.80
C GLY A 74 0.51 9.91 -9.51
N SER A 75 -0.69 9.34 -9.40
CA SER A 75 -1.91 10.05 -9.00
C SER A 75 -1.80 10.40 -7.51
N LYS A 76 -1.53 11.68 -7.19
CA LYS A 76 -1.47 12.20 -5.81
C LYS A 76 -2.85 12.35 -5.16
N GLU A 77 -3.82 11.57 -5.62
CA GLU A 77 -5.21 11.65 -5.20
C GLU A 77 -5.51 10.50 -4.24
N VAL A 78 -6.37 10.77 -3.26
CA VAL A 78 -6.94 9.73 -2.41
C VAL A 78 -8.02 9.01 -3.21
N LYS A 79 -7.91 7.69 -3.32
CA LYS A 79 -8.88 6.84 -4.02
C LYS A 79 -9.26 5.65 -3.16
N THR A 80 -10.37 5.03 -3.51
CA THR A 80 -10.81 3.81 -2.84
C THR A 80 -9.90 2.66 -3.22
N LEU A 81 -9.32 2.03 -2.21
CA LEU A 81 -8.58 0.78 -2.28
C LEU A 81 -9.50 -0.36 -1.84
N PHE A 82 -9.74 -1.29 -2.76
CA PHE A 82 -10.42 -2.54 -2.49
C PHE A 82 -9.39 -3.63 -2.25
N LEU A 83 -9.44 -4.24 -1.06
CA LEU A 83 -8.61 -5.36 -0.70
C LEU A 83 -9.33 -6.68 -1.04
N PRO A 84 -8.59 -7.73 -1.45
CA PRO A 84 -9.13 -9.08 -1.64
C PRO A 84 -9.79 -9.68 -0.39
N THR A 85 -9.51 -9.14 0.80
CA THR A 85 -10.15 -9.52 2.07
C THR A 85 -11.62 -9.05 2.17
N GLY A 86 -12.10 -8.26 1.20
CA GLY A 86 -13.45 -7.68 1.19
C GLY A 86 -13.53 -6.29 1.83
N GLU A 87 -12.43 -5.77 2.36
CA GLU A 87 -12.35 -4.43 2.94
C GLU A 87 -12.15 -3.37 1.84
N ALA A 88 -12.82 -2.22 2.01
CA ALA A 88 -12.64 -1.05 1.15
C ALA A 88 -12.29 0.16 2.03
N LEU A 89 -11.23 0.87 1.66
CA LEU A 89 -10.71 2.01 2.42
C LEU A 89 -10.27 3.14 1.49
N PHE A 90 -10.28 4.38 1.97
CA PHE A 90 -9.74 5.50 1.22
C PHE A 90 -8.24 5.59 1.48
N ALA A 91 -7.43 5.52 0.42
CA ALA A 91 -5.98 5.59 0.55
C ALA A 91 -5.31 6.44 -0.52
N LEU A 92 -4.19 7.03 -0.14
CA LEU A 92 -3.22 7.63 -1.03
C LEU A 92 -2.17 6.58 -1.42
N PHE A 93 -1.82 6.51 -2.70
CA PHE A 93 -0.68 5.72 -3.15
C PHE A 93 0.62 6.45 -2.76
N GLU A 94 1.28 6.01 -1.69
CA GLU A 94 2.45 6.68 -1.13
C GLU A 94 3.72 6.35 -1.92
N ARG A 95 3.93 5.08 -2.23
CA ARG A 95 5.19 4.63 -2.82
C ARG A 95 5.03 3.35 -3.63
N LEU A 96 5.59 3.35 -4.83
CA LEU A 96 5.81 2.15 -5.63
C LEU A 96 7.31 1.88 -5.72
N THR A 97 7.71 0.66 -5.41
CA THR A 97 9.06 0.13 -5.66
C THR A 97 8.92 -1.16 -6.46
N TYR A 98 9.83 -1.42 -7.38
CA TYR A 98 9.83 -2.66 -8.15
C TYR A 98 11.24 -3.12 -8.45
N THR A 99 11.37 -4.41 -8.72
CA THR A 99 12.60 -5.07 -9.14
C THR A 99 12.24 -6.01 -10.28
N ALA A 100 12.93 -5.87 -11.41
CA ALA A 100 12.72 -6.70 -12.58
C ALA A 100 13.88 -7.67 -12.71
N ASP A 101 13.57 -8.92 -13.05
CA ASP A 101 14.60 -9.87 -13.45
C ASP A 101 15.14 -9.49 -14.84
N GLY A 102 16.37 -9.91 -15.15
CA GLY A 102 17.05 -9.52 -16.39
C GLY A 102 16.34 -9.94 -17.69
N ASP A 103 15.34 -10.83 -17.62
CA ASP A 103 14.49 -11.21 -18.74
C ASP A 103 13.30 -10.25 -18.98
N GLY A 104 13.00 -9.38 -18.02
CA GLY A 104 11.91 -8.41 -18.03
C GLY A 104 10.50 -9.01 -18.08
N ARG A 105 10.36 -10.32 -17.90
CA ARG A 105 9.06 -11.02 -17.97
C ARG A 105 8.35 -10.99 -16.64
N VAL A 106 9.11 -11.04 -15.55
CA VAL A 106 8.63 -10.97 -14.17
C VAL A 106 9.17 -9.71 -13.51
N ILE A 107 8.26 -8.95 -12.89
CA ILE A 107 8.58 -7.74 -12.14
C ILE A 107 7.93 -7.85 -10.77
N ALA A 108 8.74 -8.05 -9.74
CA ALA A 108 8.30 -7.99 -8.36
C ALA A 108 8.07 -6.53 -7.97
N TYR A 109 6.92 -6.22 -7.37
CA TYR A 109 6.60 -4.88 -6.91
C TYR A 109 6.19 -4.86 -5.44
N THR A 110 6.48 -3.75 -4.79
CA THR A 110 5.95 -3.38 -3.48
C THR A 110 5.25 -2.03 -3.61
N ALA A 111 3.94 -2.04 -3.40
CA ALA A 111 3.08 -0.86 -3.39
C ALA A 111 2.70 -0.54 -1.93
N VAL A 112 2.92 0.70 -1.52
CA VAL A 112 2.61 1.21 -0.19
C VAL A 112 1.51 2.24 -0.31
N PHE A 113 0.44 2.03 0.44
CA PHE A 113 -0.71 2.91 0.53
C PHE A 113 -0.81 3.45 1.95
N LEU A 114 -1.19 4.72 2.05
CA LEU A 114 -1.52 5.37 3.30
C LEU A 114 -3.02 5.57 3.35
N GLU A 115 -3.68 4.95 4.33
CA GLU A 115 -5.10 5.18 4.59
C GLU A 115 -5.29 6.64 5.01
N GLU A 116 -6.18 7.34 4.31
CA GLU A 116 -6.72 8.58 4.79
C GLU A 116 -7.73 8.24 5.89
N ALA A 117 -7.45 8.71 7.11
CA ALA A 117 -8.41 8.58 8.19
C ALA A 117 -9.68 9.35 7.81
N GLY A 118 -10.70 8.62 7.37
CA GLY A 118 -12.03 9.17 7.17
C GLY A 118 -12.55 9.75 8.48
N GLN A 119 -13.04 11.00 8.40
CA GLN A 119 -13.71 11.75 9.46
C GLN A 119 -14.68 10.93 10.32
#